data_AF-A0A246Q427-F1
#
_entry.id   AF-A0A246Q427-F1
#
_cell.length_a   1.000
_cell.length_b   1.000
_cell.length_c   1.000
_cell.angle_alpha   90.00
_cell.angle_beta   90.00
_cell.angle_gamma   90.00
#
_symmetry.space_group_name_H-M   'P 1'
#
loop_
_entity.id
_entity.type
_entity.pdbx_description
1 polymer ?
#
loop_
_entity_poly.entity_id
_entity_poly.type
_entity_poly.pdbx_seq_one_letter_code
_entity_poly.pdbx_strand_id
1 'polypeptide(L)'
;MTQDPRQPAACAVLRLLAYALLQNNQPGSALQLLTTLGHLDRLDVRSRAMKALAQLRTGAPADALATLQEGTDKGEEMPLFNLIRAQAHMKLSQATLARAAMQRYVATRGHVPTPPPTS
;
A
#
# COMPACT_ATOMS: atom_id res chain seq x y z
N MET A 1 -24.85 12.22 -11.64
CA MET A 1 -23.43 12.55 -11.85
C MET A 1 -22.89 11.63 -12.93
N THR A 2 -22.68 12.13 -14.13
CA THR A 2 -22.16 11.38 -15.28
C THR A 2 -20.65 11.17 -15.08
N GLN A 3 -20.18 9.91 -14.96
CA GLN A 3 -18.76 9.63 -14.89
C GLN A 3 -18.08 10.04 -16.21
N ASP A 4 -16.96 10.78 -16.14
CA ASP A 4 -16.14 11.04 -17.32
C ASP A 4 -15.48 9.73 -17.78
N PRO A 5 -15.71 9.27 -19.02
CA PRO A 5 -15.16 8.01 -19.52
C PRO A 5 -13.63 7.96 -19.52
N ARG A 6 -12.93 9.10 -19.43
CA ARG A 6 -11.46 9.17 -19.37
C ARG A 6 -10.90 9.00 -17.95
N GLN A 7 -11.74 9.16 -16.93
CA GLN A 7 -11.35 9.07 -15.52
C GLN A 7 -10.69 7.75 -15.13
N PRO A 8 -11.14 6.55 -15.57
CA PRO A 8 -10.44 5.30 -15.28
C PRO A 8 -9.04 5.25 -15.89
N ALA A 9 -8.86 5.77 -17.11
CA ALA A 9 -7.55 5.83 -17.76
C ALA A 9 -6.59 6.77 -17.01
N ALA A 10 -7.08 7.95 -16.60
CA ALA A 10 -6.31 8.88 -15.79
C ALA A 10 -5.85 8.26 -14.45
N CYS A 11 -6.72 7.51 -13.78
CA CYS A 11 -6.35 6.82 -12.54
C CYS A 11 -5.27 5.75 -12.76
N ALA A 12 -5.34 4.99 -13.86
CA ALA A 12 -4.32 4.01 -14.21
C ALA A 12 -2.95 4.66 -14.47
N VAL A 13 -2.94 5.79 -15.18
CA VAL A 13 -1.72 6.57 -15.43
C VAL A 13 -1.11 7.09 -14.13
N LEU A 14 -1.93 7.62 -13.22
CA LEU A 14 -1.44 8.10 -11.91
C LEU A 14 -0.79 6.99 -11.09
N ARG A 15 -1.37 5.77 -11.09
CA ARG A 15 -0.80 4.61 -10.39
C ARG A 15 0.55 4.21 -10.98
N LEU A 16 0.66 4.16 -12.30
CA LEU A 16 1.90 3.81 -12.99
C LEU A 16 3.00 4.85 -12.73
N LEU A 17 2.65 6.13 -12.79
CA LEU A 17 3.60 7.22 -12.52
C LEU A 17 4.05 7.20 -11.05
N ALA A 18 3.13 6.99 -10.10
CA ALA A 18 3.49 6.86 -8.69
C ALA A 18 4.46 5.69 -8.43
N TYR A 19 4.24 4.55 -9.09
CA TYR A 19 5.17 3.43 -9.05
C TYR A 19 6.56 3.82 -9.60
N ALA A 20 6.62 4.43 -10.79
CA ALA A 20 7.87 4.87 -11.38
C ALA A 20 8.62 5.87 -10.48
N LEU A 21 7.92 6.81 -9.84
CA LEU A 21 8.50 7.76 -8.90
C LEU A 21 9.08 7.06 -7.64
N LEU A 22 8.40 6.05 -7.11
CA LEU A 22 8.94 5.25 -6.00
C LEU A 22 10.22 4.49 -6.39
N GLN A 23 10.28 3.96 -7.61
CA GLN A 23 11.47 3.28 -8.12
C GLN A 23 12.64 4.25 -8.33
N ASN A 24 12.35 5.50 -8.69
CA ASN A 24 13.35 6.55 -8.85
C ASN A 24 13.66 7.31 -7.54
N ASN A 25 13.32 6.74 -6.38
CA ASN A 25 13.56 7.34 -5.06
C ASN A 25 12.97 8.76 -4.90
N GLN A 26 11.80 9.01 -5.52
CA GLN A 26 11.02 10.24 -5.37
C GLN A 26 9.73 9.98 -4.58
N PRO A 27 9.82 9.59 -3.29
CA PRO A 27 8.66 9.18 -2.52
C PRO A 27 7.67 10.32 -2.24
N GLY A 28 8.13 11.57 -2.15
CA GLY A 28 7.26 12.74 -1.96
C GLY A 28 6.30 12.96 -3.15
N SER A 29 6.83 12.94 -4.37
CA SER A 29 6.02 13.07 -5.60
C SER A 29 5.07 11.89 -5.76
N ALA A 30 5.53 10.67 -5.47
CA ALA A 30 4.66 9.49 -5.48
C ALA A 30 3.51 9.62 -4.47
N LEU A 31 3.80 10.08 -3.25
CA LEU A 31 2.81 10.29 -2.20
C LEU A 31 1.75 11.31 -2.61
N GLN A 32 2.12 12.39 -3.32
CA GLN A 32 1.16 13.36 -3.83
C GLN A 32 0.16 12.71 -4.80
N LEU A 33 0.64 11.94 -5.80
CA LEU A 33 -0.24 11.27 -6.75
C LEU A 33 -1.17 10.24 -6.07
N LEU A 34 -0.63 9.49 -5.09
CA LEU A 34 -1.39 8.47 -4.37
C LEU A 34 -2.40 9.07 -3.38
N THR A 35 -2.10 10.23 -2.81
CA THR A 35 -3.05 11.00 -2.00
C THR A 35 -4.20 11.52 -2.87
N THR A 36 -3.90 12.02 -4.06
CA THR A 36 -4.93 12.42 -5.03
C THR A 36 -5.82 11.24 -5.43
N LEU A 37 -5.26 10.06 -5.69
CA LEU A 37 -6.06 8.84 -5.92
C LEU A 37 -6.93 8.48 -4.71
N GLY A 38 -6.46 8.73 -3.49
CA GLY A 38 -7.21 8.54 -2.26
C GLY A 38 -8.42 9.46 -2.15
N HIS A 39 -8.26 10.75 -2.44
CA HIS A 39 -9.37 11.72 -2.46
C HIS A 39 -10.44 11.41 -3.51
N LEU A 40 -10.10 10.62 -4.53
CA LEU A 40 -11.04 10.16 -5.56
C LEU A 40 -11.68 8.80 -5.21
N ASP A 41 -11.39 8.22 -4.05
CA ASP A 41 -11.77 6.85 -3.68
C ASP A 41 -11.34 5.80 -4.72
N ARG A 42 -10.15 6.00 -5.32
CA ARG A 42 -9.56 5.12 -6.35
C ARG A 42 -8.26 4.45 -5.90
N LEU A 43 -7.98 4.39 -4.60
CA LEU A 43 -6.91 3.56 -4.07
C LEU A 43 -7.35 2.10 -4.00
N ASP A 44 -6.81 1.28 -4.90
CA ASP A 44 -6.85 -0.18 -4.76
C ASP A 44 -5.79 -0.67 -3.75
N VAL A 45 -5.83 -1.96 -3.42
CA VAL A 45 -4.94 -2.58 -2.41
C VAL A 45 -3.45 -2.36 -2.71
N ARG A 46 -3.05 -2.40 -3.98
CA ARG A 46 -1.65 -2.15 -4.40
C ARG A 46 -1.28 -0.68 -4.24
N SER A 47 -2.13 0.23 -4.68
CA SER A 47 -1.91 1.67 -4.56
C SER A 47 -1.87 2.11 -3.10
N ARG A 48 -2.65 1.45 -2.23
CA ARG A 48 -2.60 1.66 -0.78
C ARG A 48 -1.27 1.22 -0.18
N ALA A 49 -0.74 0.04 -0.57
CA ALA A 49 0.61 -0.36 -0.19
C ALA A 49 1.67 0.65 -0.67
N MET A 50 1.55 1.13 -1.92
CA MET A 50 2.45 2.16 -2.45
C MET A 50 2.36 3.47 -1.65
N LYS A 51 1.16 3.90 -1.25
CA LYS A 51 0.96 5.13 -0.45
C LYS A 51 1.64 5.00 0.90
N ALA A 52 1.42 3.87 1.59
CA ALA A 52 2.05 3.58 2.87
C ALA A 52 3.58 3.50 2.77
N LEU A 53 4.11 2.89 1.72
CA LEU A 53 5.54 2.85 1.46
C LEU A 53 6.10 4.26 1.19
N ALA A 54 5.39 5.09 0.43
CA ALA A 54 5.78 6.47 0.17
C ALA A 54 5.84 7.28 1.48
N GLN A 55 4.81 7.18 2.33
CA GLN A 55 4.77 7.79 3.67
C GLN A 55 5.96 7.36 4.53
N LEU A 56 6.32 6.06 4.54
CA LEU A 56 7.49 5.60 5.27
C LEU A 56 8.79 6.23 4.78
N ARG A 57 8.95 6.33 3.46
CA ARG A 57 10.16 6.87 2.83
C ARG A 57 10.25 8.40 2.96
N THR A 58 9.13 9.08 3.16
CA THR A 58 9.09 10.51 3.50
C THR A 58 9.17 10.79 5.00
N GLY A 59 9.31 9.77 5.85
CA GLY A 59 9.47 9.95 7.31
C GLY A 59 8.17 10.04 8.10
N ALA A 60 7.04 9.60 7.54
CA ALA A 60 5.73 9.56 8.19
C ALA A 60 5.27 8.12 8.50
N PRO A 61 5.94 7.39 9.43
CA PRO A 61 5.60 6.00 9.74
C PRO A 61 4.22 5.83 10.38
N ALA A 62 3.72 6.81 11.15
CA ALA A 62 2.38 6.75 11.73
C ALA A 62 1.28 6.81 10.64
N ASP A 63 1.43 7.69 9.67
CA ASP A 63 0.49 7.81 8.53
C ASP A 63 0.48 6.56 7.66
N ALA A 64 1.64 5.90 7.53
CA ALA A 64 1.74 4.61 6.86
C ALA A 64 0.92 3.54 7.58
N LEU A 65 1.01 3.47 8.92
CA LEU A 65 0.19 2.54 9.71
C LEU A 65 -1.31 2.82 9.57
N ALA A 66 -1.72 4.09 9.64
CA ALA A 66 -3.11 4.50 9.46
C ALA A 66 -3.64 4.11 8.07
N THR A 67 -2.87 4.40 7.02
CA THR A 67 -3.22 4.04 5.64
C THR A 67 -3.41 2.54 5.45
N LEU A 68 -2.59 1.71 6.10
CA LEU A 68 -2.74 0.25 6.05
C LEU A 68 -3.91 -0.24 6.91
N GLN A 69 -4.22 0.43 8.02
CA GLN A 69 -5.37 0.09 8.86
C GLN A 69 -6.68 0.37 8.11
N GLU A 70 -6.81 1.53 7.47
CA GLU A 70 -7.96 1.86 6.60
C GLU A 70 -8.20 0.78 5.54
N GLY A 71 -7.13 0.16 5.04
CA GLY A 71 -7.26 -0.93 4.09
C GLY A 71 -7.78 -2.22 4.69
N THR A 72 -7.26 -2.61 5.85
CA THR A 72 -7.77 -3.76 6.59
C THR A 72 -9.25 -3.56 6.96
N ASP A 73 -9.66 -2.36 7.36
CA ASP A 73 -11.05 -2.04 7.70
C ASP A 73 -11.98 -2.17 6.48
N LYS A 74 -11.45 -1.97 5.27
CA LYS A 74 -12.15 -2.19 3.99
C LYS A 74 -12.10 -3.63 3.49
N GLY A 75 -11.51 -4.57 4.26
CA GLY A 75 -11.28 -5.95 3.83
C GLY A 75 -10.20 -6.11 2.76
N GLU A 76 -9.40 -5.07 2.52
CA GLU A 76 -8.27 -5.11 1.60
C GLU A 76 -6.99 -5.48 2.36
N GLU A 77 -6.42 -6.63 2.02
CA GLU A 77 -5.16 -7.07 2.61
C GLU A 77 -4.26 -7.72 1.57
N MET A 78 -2.96 -7.52 1.72
CA MET A 78 -1.95 -8.28 0.99
C MET A 78 -0.72 -8.50 1.87
N PRO A 79 0.08 -9.56 1.63
CA PRO A 79 1.25 -9.85 2.45
C PRO A 79 2.18 -8.65 2.66
N LEU A 80 2.35 -7.81 1.63
CA LEU A 80 3.18 -6.60 1.71
C LEU A 80 2.73 -5.60 2.78
N PHE A 81 1.46 -5.55 3.17
CA PHE A 81 1.00 -4.69 4.26
C PHE A 81 1.75 -5.02 5.56
N ASN A 82 1.94 -6.31 5.86
CA ASN A 82 2.63 -6.74 7.07
C ASN A 82 4.13 -6.38 7.06
N LEU A 83 4.77 -6.40 5.88
CA LEU A 83 6.15 -5.93 5.73
C LEU A 83 6.26 -4.41 6.00
N ILE A 84 5.35 -3.62 5.44
CA ILE A 84 5.33 -2.16 5.62
C ILE A 84 5.00 -1.82 7.09
N ARG A 85 4.06 -2.51 7.74
CA ARG A 85 3.80 -2.38 9.19
C ARG A 85 5.04 -2.64 10.03
N ALA A 86 5.79 -3.71 9.71
CA ALA A 86 7.02 -4.03 10.42
C ALA A 86 8.04 -2.88 10.30
N GLN A 87 8.26 -2.36 9.09
CA GLN A 87 9.15 -1.22 8.84
C GLN A 87 8.71 0.06 9.57
N ALA A 88 7.40 0.32 9.61
CA ALA A 88 6.83 1.46 10.33
C ALA A 88 7.07 1.36 11.84
N HIS A 89 6.76 0.20 12.44
CA HIS A 89 7.00 -0.06 13.86
C HIS A 89 8.50 0.02 14.21
N MET A 90 9.39 -0.42 13.33
CA MET A 90 10.84 -0.25 13.53
C MET A 90 11.23 1.23 13.58
N LYS A 91 10.72 2.06 12.65
CA LYS A 91 10.98 3.52 12.66
C LYS A 91 10.41 4.23 13.88
N LEU A 92 9.38 3.65 14.51
CA LEU A 92 8.78 4.13 15.75
C LEU A 92 9.38 3.52 17.02
N SER A 93 10.48 2.75 16.90
CA SER A 93 11.12 2.04 18.03
C SER A 93 10.20 1.03 18.75
N GLN A 94 9.18 0.52 18.07
CA GLN A 94 8.21 -0.45 18.59
C GLN A 94 8.62 -1.89 18.22
N ALA A 95 9.72 -2.37 18.80
CA ALA A 95 10.38 -3.61 18.38
C ALA A 95 9.50 -4.88 18.48
N THR A 96 8.63 -4.96 19.49
CA THR A 96 7.71 -6.10 19.67
C THR A 96 6.68 -6.18 18.56
N LEU A 97 6.05 -5.04 18.22
CA LEU A 97 5.08 -4.93 17.13
C LEU A 97 5.73 -5.16 15.77
N ALA A 98 6.95 -4.64 15.57
CA ALA A 98 7.72 -4.89 14.36
C ALA A 98 7.97 -6.38 14.12
N ARG A 99 8.38 -7.11 15.17
CA ARG A 99 8.61 -8.56 15.11
C ARG A 99 7.32 -9.32 14.78
N ALA A 100 6.21 -8.97 15.44
CA ALA A 100 4.92 -9.60 15.18
C ALA A 100 4.44 -9.39 13.74
N ALA A 101 4.57 -8.17 13.22
CA ALA A 101 4.22 -7.86 11.82
C ALA A 101 5.11 -8.62 10.83
N MET A 102 6.42 -8.72 11.09
CA MET A 102 7.33 -9.49 10.24
C MET A 102 7.00 -10.99 10.23
N GLN A 103 6.63 -11.56 11.38
CA GLN A 103 6.18 -12.96 11.45
C GLN A 103 4.94 -13.20 10.59
N ARG A 104 3.96 -12.29 10.62
CA ARG A 104 2.77 -12.35 9.76
C ARG A 104 3.13 -12.25 8.28
N TYR A 105 4.06 -11.37 7.91
CA TYR A 105 4.55 -11.30 6.53
C TYR A 105 5.18 -12.62 6.09
N VAL A 106 6.05 -13.22 6.90
CA VAL A 106 6.70 -14.50 6.58
C VAL A 106 5.68 -15.63 6.44
N ALA A 107 4.64 -15.66 7.27
CA ALA A 107 3.57 -16.65 7.18
C ALA A 107 2.72 -16.50 5.90
N THR A 108 2.54 -15.28 5.39
CA THR A 108 1.61 -14.98 4.28
C THR A 108 2.29 -14.83 2.92
N ARG A 109 3.61 -14.58 2.85
CA ARG A 109 4.34 -14.35 1.59
C ARG A 109 4.41 -15.55 0.63
N GLY A 110 4.08 -16.76 1.10
CA GLY A 110 4.14 -18.00 0.34
C GLY A 110 2.80 -18.59 -0.07
N HIS A 111 1.67 -17.93 0.28
CA HIS A 111 0.35 -18.45 -0.07
C HIS A 111 0.04 -18.12 -1.54
N VAL A 112 0.49 -18.98 -2.45
CA VAL A 112 -0.05 -19.05 -3.81
C VAL A 112 -1.42 -19.71 -3.70
N PRO A 113 -2.52 -19.09 -4.16
CA PRO A 113 -3.79 -19.78 -4.21
C PRO A 113 -3.63 -21.00 -5.13
N THR A 114 -3.74 -22.19 -4.57
CA THR A 114 -3.77 -23.44 -5.33
C THR A 114 -4.95 -23.38 -6.29
N PRO A 115 -4.74 -23.54 -7.62
CA PRO A 115 -5.87 -23.63 -8.54
C PRO A 115 -6.77 -24.81 -8.12
N PRO A 116 -8.11 -24.68 -8.23
CA PRO A 116 -9.02 -25.76 -7.87
C PRO A 116 -8.70 -27.01 -8.71
N PRO A 117 -8.83 -28.22 -8.14
CA PRO A 117 -8.59 -29.44 -8.89
C PRO A 117 -9.55 -29.50 -10.07
N THR A 118 -9.01 -29.54 -11.28
CA THR A 118 -9.76 -29.88 -12.49
C THR A 118 -10.32 -31.29 -12.30
N SER A 119 -11.65 -31.36 -12.17
CA SER A 119 -12.43 -32.59 -12.30
C SER A 119 -12.93 -32.72 -13.74
#